data_AF-A0A158AW50-F1
#
_entry.id   AF-A0A158AW50-F1
#
_cell.length_a   1.000
_cell.length_b   1.000
_cell.length_c   1.000
_cell.angle_alpha   90.00
_cell.angle_beta   90.00
_cell.angle_gamma   90.00
#
_symmetry.space_group_name_H-M   'P 1'
#
loop_
_entity.id
_entity.type
_entity.pdbx_description
1 polymer ?
#
loop_
_entity_poly.entity_id
_entity_poly.type
_entity_poly.pdbx_seq_one_letter_code
_entity_poly.pdbx_strand_id
1 'polypeptide(L)'
;MRRIYFLLPSVASAKGIIDELLLKRIEWRHIHVLARPHEPPEDLPQATLVQRSDLLPALARGTAAGGVTGVLAGLVAMAFPPAGLTIAGGAVVCMTLASMGFGAWAATMIGVGIPNTRLRRFEHAIEDGELLMMVDVPKDRVEEIEALVKSHHPEADVEGADPTIPAFP
;
A
#
# COMPACT_ATOMS: atom_id res chain seq x y z
N MET A 1 -9.61 -9.15 -8.81
CA MET A 1 -9.55 -7.69 -8.92
C MET A 1 -8.22 -7.30 -9.55
N ARG A 2 -8.20 -6.21 -10.32
CA ARG A 2 -7.04 -5.53 -10.90
C ARG A 2 -7.20 -4.04 -10.59
N ARG A 3 -6.10 -3.36 -10.32
CA ARG A 3 -6.09 -1.92 -10.07
C ARG A 3 -5.66 -1.18 -11.32
N ILE A 4 -6.47 -0.21 -11.73
CA ILE A 4 -6.18 0.70 -12.84
C ILE A 4 -5.77 2.05 -12.26
N TYR A 5 -4.77 2.68 -12.88
CA TYR A 5 -4.30 4.01 -12.52
C TYR A 5 -4.71 5.02 -13.57
N PHE A 6 -5.25 6.15 -13.13
CA PHE A 6 -5.62 7.29 -13.97
C PHE A 6 -4.96 8.55 -13.39
N LEU A 7 -4.24 9.28 -14.23
CA LEU A 7 -3.81 10.65 -13.91
C LEU A 7 -4.87 11.62 -14.42
N LEU A 8 -5.28 12.54 -13.55
CA LEU A 8 -6.38 13.46 -13.80
C LEU A 8 -5.93 14.90 -13.56
N PRO A 9 -6.23 15.83 -14.48
CA PRO A 9 -5.78 17.21 -14.37
C PRO A 9 -6.57 18.02 -13.35
N SER A 10 -7.76 17.57 -12.91
CA SER A 10 -8.63 18.34 -12.02
C SER A 10 -9.58 17.50 -11.17
N VAL A 11 -10.03 18.08 -10.05
CA VAL A 11 -11.06 17.50 -9.17
C VAL A 11 -12.39 17.32 -9.89
N ALA A 12 -12.71 18.20 -10.84
CA ALA A 12 -13.94 18.11 -11.63
C ALA A 12 -13.96 16.86 -12.53
N SER A 13 -12.84 16.58 -13.21
CA SER A 13 -12.67 15.36 -14.00
C SER A 13 -12.76 14.11 -13.12
N ALA A 14 -12.17 14.15 -11.92
CA ALA A 14 -12.25 13.05 -10.97
C ALA A 14 -13.70 12.77 -10.50
N LYS A 15 -14.49 13.82 -10.18
CA LYS A 15 -15.90 13.66 -9.81
C LYS A 15 -16.72 13.06 -10.95
N GLY A 16 -16.54 13.54 -12.18
CA GLY A 16 -17.24 13.00 -13.35
C GLY A 16 -16.98 11.50 -13.55
N ILE A 17 -15.71 11.08 -13.49
CA ILE A 17 -15.35 9.66 -13.62
C ILE A 17 -15.94 8.84 -12.48
N ILE A 18 -15.91 9.33 -11.23
CA ILE A 18 -16.49 8.62 -10.09
C ILE A 18 -17.99 8.37 -10.28
N ASP A 19 -18.74 9.39 -10.71
CA ASP A 19 -20.18 9.26 -10.92
C ASP A 19 -20.50 8.20 -11.99
N GLU A 20 -19.73 8.16 -13.07
CA GLU A 20 -19.87 7.13 -14.11
C GLU A 20 -19.52 5.71 -13.60
N LEU A 21 -18.44 5.59 -12.81
CA LEU A 21 -18.04 4.31 -12.23
C LEU A 21 -19.10 3.79 -11.24
N LEU A 22 -19.73 4.68 -10.46
CA LEU A 22 -20.82 4.34 -9.56
C LEU A 22 -22.06 3.87 -10.31
N LEU A 23 -22.42 4.51 -11.42
CA LEU A 23 -23.49 4.06 -12.31
C LEU A 23 -23.21 2.66 -12.88
N LYS A 24 -21.93 2.33 -13.10
CA LYS A 24 -21.47 1.00 -13.54
C LYS A 24 -21.31 -0.03 -12.40
N ARG A 25 -21.80 0.30 -11.20
CA ARG A 25 -21.78 -0.52 -9.98
C ARG A 25 -20.37 -0.84 -9.46
N ILE A 26 -19.40 0.06 -9.70
CA ILE A 26 -18.15 0.07 -8.96
C ILE A 26 -18.38 0.88 -7.70
N GLU A 27 -18.34 0.22 -6.55
CA GLU A 27 -18.65 0.87 -5.28
C GLU A 27 -17.56 1.86 -4.85
N TRP A 28 -17.96 2.86 -4.06
CA TRP A 28 -17.07 3.90 -3.51
C TRP A 28 -15.82 3.35 -2.82
N ARG A 29 -15.90 2.17 -2.20
CA ARG A 29 -14.77 1.51 -1.53
C ARG A 29 -13.65 1.07 -2.47
N HIS A 30 -13.95 0.97 -3.77
CA HIS A 30 -13.02 0.50 -4.80
C HIS A 30 -12.39 1.65 -5.59
N ILE A 31 -12.71 2.90 -5.26
CA ILE A 31 -12.16 4.08 -5.90
C ILE A 31 -11.35 4.84 -4.86
N HIS A 32 -10.10 5.18 -5.18
CA HIS A 32 -9.22 5.91 -4.28
C HIS A 32 -8.50 7.01 -5.05
N VAL A 33 -8.55 8.23 -4.55
CA VAL A 33 -7.87 9.38 -5.14
C VAL A 33 -6.75 9.85 -4.21
N LEU A 34 -5.60 10.10 -4.81
CA LEU A 34 -4.42 10.65 -4.17
C LEU A 34 -4.12 12.02 -4.78
N ALA A 35 -3.99 13.02 -3.91
CA ALA A 35 -3.72 14.41 -4.24
C ALA A 35 -2.52 14.91 -3.43
N ARG A 36 -2.01 16.10 -3.77
CA ARG A 36 -0.96 16.77 -3.02
C ARG A 36 -1.37 17.00 -1.55
N PRO A 37 -0.46 16.88 -0.56
CA PRO A 37 -0.80 16.99 0.88
C PRO A 37 -1.45 18.31 1.33
N HIS A 38 -1.29 19.40 0.56
CA HIS A 38 -1.81 20.73 0.91
C HIS A 38 -3.14 21.09 0.23
N GLU A 39 -3.65 20.24 -0.65
CA GLU A 39 -4.94 20.45 -1.32
C GLU A 39 -5.73 19.14 -1.31
N PRO A 40 -6.16 18.67 -0.14
CA PRO A 40 -7.03 17.51 -0.05
C PRO A 40 -8.37 17.86 -0.71
N PRO A 41 -8.78 17.15 -1.77
CA PRO A 41 -10.09 17.41 -2.36
C PRO A 41 -11.18 17.04 -1.35
N GLU A 42 -11.91 18.06 -0.87
CA GLU A 42 -13.17 17.86 -0.17
C GLU A 42 -14.12 17.05 -1.09
N ASP A 43 -14.75 16.01 -0.53
CA ASP A 43 -15.67 15.07 -1.18
C ASP A 43 -15.10 13.99 -2.11
N LEU A 44 -13.81 13.66 -2.07
CA LEU A 44 -13.26 12.49 -2.80
C LEU A 44 -12.82 11.36 -1.87
N PRO A 45 -12.92 10.08 -2.31
CA PRO A 45 -12.43 8.96 -1.52
C PRO A 45 -10.92 9.03 -1.38
N GLN A 46 -10.44 9.40 -0.20
CA GLN A 46 -9.01 9.54 0.05
C GLN A 46 -8.35 8.17 0.18
N ALA A 47 -7.22 7.97 -0.50
CA ALA A 47 -6.39 6.78 -0.28
C ALA A 47 -5.96 6.69 1.19
N THR A 48 -6.28 5.58 1.85
CA THR A 48 -5.95 5.32 3.27
C THR A 48 -4.42 5.30 3.46
N LEU A 49 -3.92 5.67 4.66
CA LEU A 49 -2.47 5.67 4.96
C LEU A 49 -1.76 4.35 4.61
N VAL A 50 -2.44 3.22 4.76
CA VAL A 50 -1.94 1.87 4.38
C VAL A 50 -1.72 1.73 2.87
N GLN A 51 -2.46 2.48 2.04
CA GLN A 51 -2.32 2.48 0.59
C GLN A 51 -1.26 3.47 0.10
N ARG A 52 -0.98 4.53 0.87
CA ARG A 52 0.03 5.55 0.54
C ARG A 52 1.45 5.14 0.91
N SER A 53 1.58 4.32 1.96
CA SER A 53 2.87 3.97 2.57
C SER A 53 3.22 2.49 2.38
N ASP A 54 4.51 2.16 2.33
CA ASP A 54 5.00 0.78 2.24
C ASP A 54 4.91 0.02 3.58
N LEU A 55 3.83 0.25 4.35
CA LEU A 55 3.65 -0.27 5.71
C LEU A 55 3.60 -1.80 5.75
N LEU A 56 2.74 -2.44 4.96
CA LEU A 56 2.59 -3.91 4.96
C LEU A 56 3.87 -4.62 4.51
N PRO A 57 4.52 -4.23 3.39
CA PRO A 57 5.82 -4.77 3.03
C PRO A 57 6.89 -4.53 4.10
N ALA A 58 6.92 -3.34 4.72
CA ALA A 58 7.88 -3.03 5.78
C ALA A 58 7.65 -3.89 7.03
N LEU A 59 6.40 -4.03 7.48
CA LEU A 59 6.00 -4.89 8.59
C LEU A 59 6.44 -6.34 8.36
N ALA A 60 6.19 -6.89 7.16
CA ALA A 60 6.57 -8.25 6.82
C ALA A 60 8.09 -8.45 6.87
N ARG A 61 8.86 -7.53 6.26
CA ARG A 61 10.33 -7.56 6.28
C ARG A 61 10.89 -7.41 7.70
N GLY A 62 10.34 -6.49 8.48
CA GLY A 62 10.75 -6.25 9.87
C GLY A 62 10.47 -7.45 10.77
N THR A 63 9.30 -8.07 10.63
CA THR A 63 8.95 -9.29 11.36
C THR A 63 9.90 -10.44 11.02
N ALA A 64 10.17 -10.66 9.73
CA ALA A 64 11.07 -11.71 9.28
C ALA A 64 12.52 -11.49 9.76
N ALA A 65 13.04 -10.27 9.59
CA ALA A 65 14.38 -9.91 10.05
C ALA A 65 14.51 -10.02 11.58
N GLY A 66 13.49 -9.58 12.32
CA GLY A 66 13.39 -9.72 13.77
C GLY A 66 13.39 -11.18 14.21
N GLY A 67 12.61 -12.04 13.55
CA GLY A 67 12.56 -13.48 13.84
C GLY A 67 13.88 -14.18 13.62
N VAL A 68 14.54 -13.95 12.48
CA VAL A 68 15.88 -14.51 12.20
C VAL A 68 16.88 -14.07 13.27
N THR A 69 16.87 -12.79 13.62
CA THR A 69 17.76 -12.24 14.66
C THR A 69 17.50 -12.88 16.02
N GLY A 70 16.23 -13.04 16.42
CA GLY A 70 15.84 -13.63 17.70
C GLY A 70 16.17 -15.13 17.80
N VAL A 71 16.02 -15.90 16.71
CA VAL A 71 16.46 -17.30 16.67
C VAL A 71 17.97 -17.40 16.82
N LEU A 72 18.74 -16.61 16.05
CA LEU A 72 20.21 -16.62 16.13
C LEU A 72 20.69 -16.23 17.52
N ALA A 73 20.15 -15.15 18.10
CA ALA A 73 20.48 -14.72 19.44
C ALA A 73 20.12 -15.78 20.50
N GLY A 74 18.95 -16.42 20.37
CA GLY A 74 18.54 -17.49 21.26
C GLY A 74 19.43 -18.74 21.16
N LEU A 75 19.85 -19.13 19.95
CA LEU A 75 20.80 -20.23 19.74
C LEU A 75 22.18 -19.91 20.34
N VAL A 76 22.68 -18.69 20.16
CA VAL A 76 23.94 -18.25 20.78
C VAL A 76 23.84 -18.28 22.30
N ALA A 77 22.73 -17.79 22.87
CA ALA A 77 22.49 -17.83 24.31
C ALA A 77 22.39 -19.28 24.83
N MET A 78 21.86 -20.21 24.04
CA MET A 78 21.80 -21.63 24.39
C MET A 78 23.17 -22.29 24.35
N ALA A 79 24.01 -21.96 23.36
CA ALA A 79 25.37 -22.50 23.24
C ALA A 79 26.33 -21.90 24.28
N PHE A 80 26.14 -20.62 24.64
CA PHE A 80 26.93 -19.89 25.62
C PHE A 80 26.01 -19.29 26.68
N PRO A 81 25.62 -20.09 27.71
CA PRO A 81 24.66 -19.64 28.71
C PRO A 81 25.23 -18.48 29.53
N PRO A 82 24.65 -17.27 29.45
CA PRO A 82 25.11 -16.16 30.26
C PRO A 82 24.78 -16.42 31.74
N ALA A 83 25.72 -16.11 32.63
CA ALA A 83 25.55 -16.20 34.08
C ALA A 83 25.17 -17.60 34.64
N GLY A 84 25.45 -18.68 33.90
CA GLY A 84 25.13 -20.05 34.33
C GLY A 84 23.63 -20.40 34.29
N LEU A 85 22.81 -19.57 33.65
CA LEU A 85 21.38 -19.82 33.47
C LEU A 85 21.15 -20.88 32.40
N THR A 86 20.44 -21.95 32.72
CA THR A 86 20.05 -22.95 31.72
C THR A 86 19.01 -22.36 30.76
N ILE A 87 19.42 -22.10 29.53
CA ILE A 87 18.52 -21.65 28.46
C ILE A 87 17.81 -22.88 27.87
N ALA A 88 16.54 -23.06 28.26
CA ALA A 88 15.68 -24.08 27.66
C ALA A 88 15.13 -23.60 26.30
N GLY A 89 14.66 -24.54 25.47
CA GLY A 89 14.10 -24.22 24.14
C GLY A 89 12.97 -23.19 24.17
N GLY A 90 12.18 -23.14 25.26
CA GLY A 90 11.15 -22.11 25.45
C GLY A 90 11.69 -20.67 25.49
N ALA A 91 12.88 -20.45 26.04
CA ALA A 91 13.50 -19.13 26.07
C ALA A 91 13.91 -18.65 24.67
N VAL A 92 14.33 -19.56 23.78
CA VAL A 92 14.63 -19.26 22.37
C VAL A 92 13.35 -18.83 21.64
N VAL A 93 12.23 -19.51 21.90
CA VAL A 93 10.93 -19.14 21.34
C VAL A 93 10.50 -17.75 21.83
N CYS A 94 10.61 -17.47 23.13
CA CYS A 94 10.29 -16.16 23.69
C CYS A 94 11.15 -15.04 23.10
N MET A 95 12.47 -15.25 22.97
CA MET A 95 13.37 -14.30 22.33
C MET A 95 13.01 -14.06 20.86
N THR A 96 12.69 -15.13 20.13
CA THR A 96 12.26 -15.03 18.73
C THR A 96 10.99 -14.18 18.60
N LEU A 97 9.96 -14.46 19.38
CA LEU A 97 8.70 -13.71 19.35
C LEU A 97 8.90 -12.25 19.75
N ALA A 98 9.72 -11.98 20.77
CA ALA A 98 10.05 -10.62 21.19
C ALA A 98 10.78 -9.85 20.08
N SER A 99 11.76 -10.47 19.42
CA SER A 99 12.49 -9.85 18.32
C SER A 99 11.64 -9.67 17.07
N MET A 100 10.71 -10.59 16.76
CA MET A 100 9.72 -10.41 15.69
C MET A 100 8.84 -9.19 15.96
N GLY A 101 8.29 -9.06 17.17
CA GLY A 101 7.46 -7.92 17.56
C GLY A 101 8.23 -6.59 17.48
N PHE A 102 9.48 -6.57 17.98
CA PHE A 102 10.34 -5.41 17.91
C PHE A 102 10.69 -5.02 16.47
N GLY A 103 11.05 -6.00 15.64
CA GLY A 103 11.35 -5.78 14.22
C GLY A 103 10.13 -5.29 13.42
N ALA A 104 8.96 -5.85 13.69
CA ALA A 104 7.69 -5.40 13.11
C ALA A 104 7.38 -3.94 13.48
N TRP A 105 7.54 -3.59 14.75
CA TRP A 105 7.32 -2.24 15.26
C TRP A 105 8.31 -1.23 14.65
N ALA A 106 9.60 -1.52 14.70
CA ALA A 106 10.63 -0.65 14.13
C ALA A 106 10.46 -0.46 12.62
N ALA A 107 10.18 -1.53 11.87
CA ALA A 107 9.96 -1.42 10.43
C ALA A 107 8.67 -0.68 10.08
N THR A 108 7.62 -0.78 10.91
CA THR A 108 6.40 0.02 10.74
C THR A 108 6.69 1.51 10.90
N MET A 109 7.49 1.92 11.91
CA MET A 109 7.87 3.32 12.09
C MET A 109 8.63 3.88 10.88
N ILE A 110 9.51 3.07 10.28
CA ILE A 110 10.24 3.45 9.08
C ILE A 110 9.30 3.45 7.86
N GLY A 111 8.42 2.46 7.74
CA GLY A 111 7.53 2.27 6.59
C GLY A 111 6.41 3.31 6.48
N VAL A 112 5.93 3.87 7.59
CA VAL A 112 4.88 4.91 7.60
C VAL A 112 5.34 6.20 6.91
N GLY A 113 6.65 6.50 6.93
CA GLY A 113 7.21 7.69 6.30
C GLY A 113 7.71 7.51 4.87
N ILE A 114 7.74 6.28 4.34
CA ILE A 114 8.26 6.00 3.00
C ILE A 114 7.10 5.95 2.00
N PRO A 115 7.07 6.86 1.00
CA PRO A 115 6.10 6.80 -0.08
C PRO A 115 6.21 5.44 -0.77
N ASN A 116 5.07 4.84 -1.11
CA ASN A 116 5.07 3.55 -1.79
C ASN A 116 5.96 3.62 -3.05
N THR A 117 6.95 2.75 -3.12
CA THR A 117 7.93 2.72 -4.23
C THR A 117 7.28 2.69 -5.61
N ARG A 118 6.06 2.16 -5.74
CA ARG A 118 5.28 2.14 -6.99
C ARG A 118 4.56 3.45 -7.30
N LEU A 119 4.27 4.26 -6.29
CA LEU A 119 3.69 5.61 -6.46
C LEU A 119 4.75 6.64 -6.84
N ARG A 120 6.05 6.34 -6.64
CA ARG A 120 7.17 7.22 -7.04
C ARG A 120 7.13 7.63 -8.51
N ARG A 121 6.60 6.78 -9.41
CA ARG A 121 6.46 7.12 -10.83
C ARG A 121 5.42 8.23 -11.10
N PHE A 122 4.46 8.40 -10.20
CA PHE A 122 3.41 9.41 -10.27
C PHE A 122 3.70 10.62 -9.38
N GLU A 123 4.78 10.56 -8.59
CA GLU A 123 5.11 11.59 -7.60
C GLU A 123 5.34 12.95 -8.26
N HIS A 124 6.03 12.99 -9.40
CA HIS A 124 6.18 14.22 -10.19
C HIS A 124 4.83 14.76 -10.69
N ALA A 125 3.97 13.92 -11.27
CA ALA A 125 2.63 14.34 -11.71
C ALA A 125 1.79 14.93 -10.56
N ILE A 126 1.85 14.30 -9.37
CA ILE A 126 1.15 14.78 -8.17
C ILE A 126 1.78 16.10 -7.66
N GLU A 127 3.09 16.24 -7.73
CA GLU A 127 3.85 17.47 -7.44
C GLU A 127 3.62 18.58 -8.47
N ASP A 128 3.16 18.25 -9.67
CA ASP A 128 2.79 19.20 -10.72
C ASP A 128 1.31 19.64 -10.60
N GLY A 129 0.53 18.97 -9.74
CA GLY A 129 -0.85 19.34 -9.41
C GLY A 129 -1.89 18.37 -9.96
N GLU A 130 -1.47 17.28 -10.59
CA GLU A 130 -2.36 16.24 -11.08
C GLU A 130 -2.83 15.33 -9.92
N LEU A 131 -3.97 14.66 -10.15
CA LEU A 131 -4.62 13.76 -9.21
C LEU A 131 -4.43 12.33 -9.70
N LEU A 132 -3.97 11.44 -8.82
CA LEU A 132 -3.87 10.01 -9.13
C LEU A 132 -5.12 9.29 -8.62
N MET A 133 -5.95 8.80 -9.52
CA MET A 133 -7.09 7.93 -9.20
C MET A 133 -6.70 6.46 -9.41
N MET A 134 -7.03 5.64 -8.42
CA MET A 134 -6.85 4.20 -8.40
C MET A 134 -8.23 3.54 -8.33
N VAL A 135 -8.54 2.67 -9.29
CA VAL A 135 -9.84 1.97 -9.35
C VAL A 135 -9.61 0.47 -9.33
N ASP A 136 -10.19 -0.21 -8.34
CA ASP A 136 -10.16 -1.65 -8.20
C ASP A 136 -11.35 -2.28 -8.92
N VAL A 137 -11.09 -2.96 -10.03
CA VAL A 137 -12.14 -3.59 -10.85
C VAL A 137 -11.98 -5.11 -10.95
N PRO A 138 -13.07 -5.87 -11.17
CA PRO A 138 -13.01 -7.26 -11.57
C PRO A 138 -12.17 -7.46 -12.86
N LYS A 139 -11.44 -8.57 -12.96
CA LYS A 139 -10.47 -8.80 -14.07
C LYS A 139 -11.13 -8.81 -15.44
N ASP A 140 -12.35 -9.29 -15.49
CA ASP A 140 -13.27 -9.38 -16.63
C ASP A 140 -13.82 -8.01 -17.08
N ARG A 141 -13.73 -6.98 -16.22
CA ARG A 141 -14.26 -5.64 -16.51
C ARG A 141 -13.19 -4.58 -16.73
N VAL A 142 -11.91 -4.94 -16.71
CA VAL A 142 -10.80 -4.00 -16.91
C VAL A 142 -10.91 -3.29 -18.26
N GLU A 143 -11.05 -4.06 -19.34
CA GLU A 143 -11.12 -3.50 -20.70
C GLU A 143 -12.37 -2.63 -20.91
N GLU A 144 -13.52 -3.01 -20.33
CA GLU A 144 -14.76 -2.22 -20.38
C GLU A 144 -14.54 -0.84 -19.75
N ILE A 145 -13.93 -0.81 -18.56
CA ILE A 145 -13.76 0.42 -17.78
C ILE A 145 -12.66 1.29 -18.37
N GLU A 146 -11.55 0.72 -18.85
CA GLU A 146 -10.52 1.48 -19.56
C GLU A 146 -11.07 2.13 -20.83
N ALA A 147 -11.87 1.40 -21.62
CA ALA A 147 -12.48 1.94 -22.83
C ALA A 147 -13.48 3.05 -22.52
N LEU A 148 -14.30 2.88 -21.47
CA LEU A 148 -15.26 3.89 -21.02
C LEU A 148 -14.54 5.20 -20.66
N VAL A 149 -13.54 5.13 -19.78
CA VAL A 149 -12.81 6.32 -19.31
C VAL A 149 -12.08 7.00 -20.48
N LYS A 150 -11.41 6.24 -21.35
CA LYS A 150 -10.76 6.82 -22.55
C LYS A 150 -11.75 7.49 -23.51
N SER A 151 -12.98 6.99 -23.59
CA SER A 151 -13.99 7.51 -24.52
C SER A 151 -14.67 8.79 -24.01
N HIS A 152 -14.92 8.88 -22.71
CA HIS A 152 -15.65 9.99 -22.10
C HIS A 152 -14.73 11.08 -21.53
N HIS A 153 -13.51 10.69 -21.15
CA HIS A 153 -12.51 11.55 -20.49
C HIS A 153 -11.13 11.40 -21.16
N PRO A 154 -10.93 11.93 -22.39
CA PRO A 154 -9.64 11.89 -23.07
C PRO A 154 -8.54 12.68 -22.33
N GLU A 155 -8.92 13.56 -21.40
CA GLU A 155 -8.02 14.27 -20.50
C GLU A 155 -7.42 13.39 -19.39
N ALA A 156 -7.91 12.16 -19.19
CA ALA A 156 -7.37 11.22 -18.23
C ALA A 156 -6.25 10.38 -18.87
N ASP A 157 -5.02 10.49 -18.37
CA ASP A 157 -3.93 9.64 -18.85
C ASP A 157 -4.05 8.24 -18.20
N VAL A 158 -4.13 7.22 -19.05
CA VAL A 158 -4.31 5.83 -18.63
C VAL A 158 -2.95 5.15 -18.59
N GLU A 159 -2.33 5.19 -17.42
CA GLU A 159 -1.01 4.63 -17.11
C GLU A 159 -1.02 3.09 -16.93
N GLY A 160 -2.14 2.45 -17.28
CA GLY A 160 -2.34 1.01 -17.37
C GLY A 160 -2.75 0.32 -16.05
N ALA A 161 -3.16 -0.94 -16.18
CA ALA A 161 -3.51 -1.79 -15.05
C ALA A 161 -2.28 -2.55 -14.51
N ASP A 162 -1.94 -2.39 -13.23
CA ASP A 162 -0.90 -3.22 -12.60
C ASP A 162 -1.49 -4.63 -12.34
N PRO A 163 -0.93 -5.70 -12.94
CA PRO A 163 -1.47 -7.05 -12.85
C PRO A 163 -1.31 -7.68 -11.45
N THR A 164 -0.57 -7.05 -10.54
CA THR A 164 -0.01 -7.71 -9.34
C THR A 164 -0.68 -7.30 -8.01
N ILE A 165 -1.73 -6.48 -8.03
CA ILE A 165 -2.30 -5.93 -6.80
C ILE A 165 -3.54 -6.73 -6.35
N PRO A 166 -3.52 -7.38 -5.17
CA PRO A 166 -4.74 -7.89 -4.56
C PRO A 166 -5.63 -6.72 -4.14
N ALA A 167 -6.96 -6.85 -4.30
CA ALA A 167 -7.88 -5.87 -3.73
C ALA A 167 -7.66 -5.81 -2.22
N PHE A 168 -7.41 -4.61 -1.71
CA PHE A 168 -7.39 -4.40 -0.28
C PHE A 168 -8.83 -4.52 0.25
N PRO A 169 -9.03 -5.12 1.45
CA PRO A 169 -10.34 -5.18 2.09
C PRO A 169 -10.81 -3.80 2.56
#